data_AF-A0A923VEE8-F1
#
_entry.id   AF-A0A923VEE8-F1
#
_cell.length_a   1.000
_cell.length_b   1.000
_cell.length_c   1.000
_cell.angle_alpha   90.00
_cell.angle_beta   90.00
_cell.angle_gamma   90.00
#
_symmetry.space_group_name_H-M   'P 1'
#
loop_
_entity.id
_entity.type
_entity.pdbx_description
1 polymer ?
#
loop_
_entity_poly.entity_id
_entity_poly.type
_entity_poly.pdbx_seq_one_letter_code
_entity_poly.pdbx_strand_id
1 'polypeptide(L)' 'PTTIFINKKGEISKVHTGYNGPATGVHYEAYKNEFNVLIEKLLAEK' A
#
# COMPACT_ATOMS: atom_id res chain seq x y z
N PRO A 1 11.85 -4.98 -4.51
CA PRO A 1 11.61 -3.53 -4.71
C PRO A 1 10.99 -2.95 -3.43
N THR A 2 11.04 -1.63 -3.24
CA THR A 2 10.46 -0.97 -2.05
C THR A 2 9.43 0.06 -2.49
N THR A 3 8.24 0.01 -1.92
CA THR A 3 7.16 0.96 -2.17
C THR A 3 6.98 1.84 -0.93
N ILE A 4 7.02 3.16 -1.11
CA ILE A 4 6.85 4.14 -0.04
C ILE A 4 5.54 4.89 -0.28
N PHE A 5 4.68 4.94 0.73
CA PHE A 5 3.43 5.68 0.72
C PHE A 5 3.60 6.96 1.52
N ILE A 6 3.28 8.09 0.89
CA ILE A 6 3.41 9.42 1.47
C ILE A 6 2.01 10.03 1.54
N ASN A 7 1.66 10.62 2.69
CA ASN A 7 0.37 11.28 2.88
C ASN A 7 0.36 12.71 2.30
N LYS A 8 -0.80 13.38 2.33
CA LYS A 8 -0.94 14.75 1.82
C LYS A 8 -0.11 15.79 2.56
N LYS A 9 0.35 15.48 3.78
CA LYS A 9 1.23 16.34 4.59
C LYS A 9 2.72 16.15 4.27
N GLY A 10 3.05 15.24 3.34
CA GLY A 10 4.43 14.93 2.99
C GLY A 10 5.13 13.97 3.95
N GLU A 11 4.38 13.33 4.85
CA GLU A 11 4.91 12.39 5.83
C GLU A 11 4.79 10.95 5.31
N ILE A 12 5.74 10.10 5.72
CA ILE A 12 5.72 8.68 5.37
C ILE A 12 4.61 7.98 6.17
N SER A 13 3.64 7.39 5.47
CA SER A 13 2.53 6.66 6.09
C SER A 13 2.80 5.16 6.21
N LYS A 14 3.40 4.54 5.17
CA LYS A 14 3.76 3.12 5.17
C LYS A 14 4.96 2.89 4.26
N VAL A 15 5.81 1.93 4.62
CA VAL A 15 6.87 1.39 3.76
C VAL A 15 6.59 -0.09 3.56
N HIS A 16 6.51 -0.52 2.31
CA HIS A 16 6.38 -1.93 1.94
C HIS A 16 7.68 -2.38 1.28
N THR A 17 8.33 -3.37 1.87
CA THR A 17 9.54 -4.01 1.36
C THR A 17 9.17 -5.35 0.74
N GLY A 18 9.58 -5.56 -0.52
CA GLY A 18 9.30 -6.79 -1.26
C GLY A 18 8.38 -6.57 -2.46
N TYR A 19 7.99 -7.68 -3.09
CA TYR A 19 7.06 -7.69 -4.22
C TYR A 19 6.14 -8.89 -4.10
N ASN A 20 4.88 -8.65 -3.78
CA ASN A 20 3.84 -9.67 -3.89
C ASN A 20 3.27 -9.57 -5.31
N GLY A 21 3.78 -10.40 -6.21
CA GLY A 21 3.29 -10.48 -7.59
C GLY A 21 2.10 -11.45 -7.74
N PRO A 22 1.44 -11.47 -8.90
CA PRO A 22 0.31 -12.36 -9.18
C PRO A 22 0.61 -13.84 -8.93
N ALA A 23 1.87 -14.25 -9.08
CA ALA A 23 2.34 -15.61 -8.81
C ALA A 23 2.23 -16.05 -7.33
N THR A 24 2.03 -15.11 -6.40
CA THR A 24 1.86 -15.39 -4.96
C THR A 24 0.41 -15.66 -4.55
N GLY A 25 -0.53 -15.63 -5.50
CA GLY A 25 -1.92 -16.06 -5.31
C GLY A 25 -2.63 -15.29 -4.19
N VAL A 26 -2.94 -15.98 -3.10
CA VAL A 26 -3.68 -15.43 -1.95
C VAL A 26 -2.98 -14.19 -1.35
N HIS A 27 -1.64 -14.18 -1.34
CA HIS A 27 -0.88 -13.04 -0.83
C HIS A 27 -1.00 -11.80 -1.72
N TYR A 28 -1.17 -11.99 -3.03
CA TYR A 28 -1.39 -10.89 -3.96
C TYR A 28 -2.77 -10.23 -3.77
N GLU A 29 -3.82 -11.03 -3.58
CA GLU A 29 -5.16 -10.50 -3.32
C GLU A 29 -5.26 -9.82 -1.95
N ALA A 30 -4.65 -10.41 -0.91
CA ALA A 30 -4.54 -9.75 0.39
C ALA A 30 -3.79 -8.41 0.28
N TYR A 31 -2.68 -8.39 -0.44
CA TYR A 31 -1.93 -7.16 -0.70
C TYR A 31 -2.75 -6.10 -1.45
N LYS A 32 -3.51 -6.49 -2.48
CA LYS A 32 -4.39 -5.57 -3.21
C LYS A 32 -5.46 -4.94 -2.31
N ASN A 33 -6.09 -5.74 -1.45
CA ASN A 33 -7.09 -5.24 -0.51
C ASN A 33 -6.46 -4.27 0.50
N GLU A 34 -5.33 -4.64 1.10
CA GLU A 34 -4.59 -3.74 2.01
C GLU A 34 -4.15 -2.45 1.32
N PHE A 35 -3.70 -2.55 0.07
CA PHE A 35 -3.29 -1.40 -0.73
C PHE A 35 -4.46 -0.44 -0.95
N ASN A 36 -5.61 -0.95 -1.39
CA ASN A 36 -6.78 -0.11 -1.65
C ASN A 36 -7.26 0.59 -0.37
N VAL A 37 -7.36 -0.13 0.75
CA VAL A 37 -7.74 0.45 2.05
C VAL A 37 -6.76 1.54 2.49
N LEU A 38 -5.45 1.32 2.29
CA LEU A 38 -4.43 2.32 2.61
C LEU A 38 -4.61 3.58 1.75
N ILE A 39 -4.82 3.43 0.45
CA ILE A 39 -5.00 4.57 -0.45
C ILE A 39 -6.27 5.34 -0.11
N GLU A 40 -7.40 4.67 0.12
CA GLU A 40 -8.65 5.31 0.53
C GLU A 40 -8.48 6.12 1.82
N LYS A 41 -7.77 5.55 2.81
CA LYS A 41 -7.44 6.25 4.06
C LYS A 41 -6.64 7.53 3.79
N LEU A 42 -5.59 7.44 2.97
CA LEU A 42 -4.75 8.58 2.62
C LEU A 42 -5.49 9.65 1.80
N LEU A 43 -6.45 9.24 0.97
CA LEU A 43 -7.30 10.16 0.21
C LEU A 43 -8.32 10.88 1.09
N ALA A 44 -8.83 10.21 2.12
CA ALA A 44 -9.79 10.77 3.08
C ALA A 44 -9.14 11.73 4.11
N GLU A 45 -7.82 11.70 4.26
CA GLU A 45 -7.08 12.69 5.06
C GLU A 45 -7.28 14.10 4.46
N LYS A 46 -7.68 15.06 5.31
CA LYS A 46 -7.89 16.47 4.94
C LYS A 46 -6.56 17.24 4.89
#